data_AF-A0A1Y3G7G6-F1
#
_entry.id   AF-A0A1Y3G7G6-F1
#
_cell.length_a   1.000
_cell.length_b   1.000
_cell.length_c   1.000
_cell.angle_alpha   90.00
_cell.angle_beta   90.00
_cell.angle_gamma   90.00
#
_symmetry.space_group_name_H-M   'P 1'
#
loop_
_entity.id
_entity.type
_entity.pdbx_description
1 polymer ?
#
loop_
_entity_poly.entity_id
_entity_poly.type
_entity_poly.pdbx_seq_one_letter_code
_entity_poly.pdbx_strand_id
1 'polypeptide(L)' 'MRRARRGAAEQAAPPVQAESDAAPVQAVRLAYPFGFIETEYNRGRFEWVAGEVVRNPAEIALLRSHGAPLEPV' A
#
# COMPACT_ATOMS: atom_id res chain seq x y z
N MET A 1 -22.91 45.07 -22.07
CA MET A 1 -22.76 44.50 -20.71
C MET A 1 -22.35 43.04 -20.83
N ARG A 2 -21.06 42.70 -20.70
CA ARG A 2 -20.55 41.32 -20.77
C ARG A 2 -20.22 40.85 -19.35
N ARG A 3 -20.98 39.89 -18.83
CA ARG A 3 -20.73 39.25 -17.51
C ARG A 3 -19.68 38.15 -17.70
N ALA A 4 -18.47 38.34 -17.17
CA ALA A 4 -17.47 37.29 -17.05
C ALA A 4 -17.83 36.41 -15.83
N ARG A 5 -18.15 35.13 -16.06
CA ARG A 5 -18.40 34.14 -15.01
C ARG A 5 -17.11 33.37 -14.73
N ARG A 6 -16.56 33.62 -13.52
CA ARG A 6 -16.12 32.66 -12.48
C ARG A 6 -15.85 31.18 -12.88
N GLY A 7 -14.75 30.64 -12.35
CA GLY A 7 -14.52 29.19 -12.09
C GLY A 7 -13.18 28.74 -12.65
N ALA A 8 -12.08 28.72 -11.89
CA ALA A 8 -11.70 27.66 -10.95
C ALA A 8 -11.83 26.26 -11.57
N ALA A 9 -10.72 25.74 -12.08
CA ALA A 9 -10.48 24.32 -12.24
C ALA A 9 -8.98 24.08 -12.05
N GLU A 10 -8.60 24.06 -10.77
CA GLU A 10 -7.43 23.36 -10.28
C GLU A 10 -7.44 21.96 -10.91
N GLN A 11 -6.44 21.68 -11.75
CA GLN A 11 -6.24 20.35 -12.31
C GLN A 11 -5.82 19.44 -11.15
N ALA A 12 -6.81 18.87 -10.47
CA ALA A 12 -6.61 17.75 -9.58
C ALA A 12 -5.97 16.64 -10.41
N ALA A 13 -4.70 16.37 -10.14
CA ALA A 13 -4.05 15.15 -10.59
C ALA A 13 -4.96 13.97 -10.21
N PRO A 14 -5.28 13.05 -11.12
CA PRO A 14 -6.02 11.86 -10.75
C PRO A 14 -5.21 11.14 -9.67
N PRO A 15 -5.82 10.67 -8.56
CA PRO A 15 -5.13 9.73 -7.72
C PRO A 15 -4.83 8.53 -8.61
N VAL A 16 -3.54 8.30 -8.87
CA VAL A 16 -3.06 7.09 -9.53
C VAL A 16 -3.26 5.96 -8.54
N GLN A 17 -4.52 5.59 -8.31
CA GLN A 17 -4.87 4.31 -7.76
C GLN A 17 -4.63 3.35 -8.91
N ALA A 18 -3.38 2.88 -8.98
CA ALA A 18 -3.07 1.67 -9.70
C ALA A 18 -3.92 0.57 -9.06
N GLU A 19 -5.13 0.37 -9.59
CA GLU A 19 -5.84 -0.89 -9.54
C GLU A 19 -4.91 -1.90 -10.21
N SER A 20 -3.99 -2.40 -9.40
CA SER A 20 -3.24 -3.59 -9.74
C SER A 20 -4.29 -4.68 -9.86
N ASP A 21 -4.53 -5.11 -11.09
CA ASP A 21 -5.08 -6.39 -11.48
C ASP A 21 -4.17 -7.49 -10.89
N ALA A 22 -4.13 -7.56 -9.57
CA ALA A 22 -3.35 -8.52 -8.83
C ALA A 22 -4.23 -9.76 -8.76
N ALA A 23 -3.76 -10.83 -9.40
CA ALA A 23 -4.26 -12.19 -9.18
C ALA A 23 -4.59 -12.40 -7.69
N PRO A 24 -5.64 -13.18 -7.34
CA PRO A 24 -6.08 -13.33 -5.96
C PRO A 24 -4.89 -13.70 -5.07
N VAL A 25 -4.42 -12.72 -4.29
CA VAL A 25 -3.24 -12.92 -3.45
C VAL A 25 -3.70 -13.69 -2.24
N GLN A 26 -3.24 -14.93 -2.11
CA GLN A 26 -3.53 -15.75 -0.94
C GLN A 26 -3.06 -15.02 0.32
N ALA A 27 -3.90 -15.00 1.35
CA ALA A 27 -3.55 -14.45 2.65
C ALA A 27 -2.30 -15.15 3.19
N VAL A 28 -1.45 -14.39 3.86
CA VAL A 28 -0.22 -14.90 4.46
C VAL A 28 -0.22 -14.61 5.95
N ARG A 29 0.48 -15.42 6.72
CA ARG A 29 0.75 -15.22 8.14
C ARG A 29 2.22 -14.96 8.35
N LEU A 30 2.57 -14.02 9.23
CA LEU A 30 3.96 -13.85 9.66
C LEU A 30 4.36 -14.96 10.63
N ALA A 31 5.45 -15.67 10.35
CA ALA A 31 6.00 -16.66 11.27
C ALA A 31 6.69 -16.02 12.48
N TYR A 32 7.31 -14.84 12.29
CA TYR A 32 8.02 -14.08 13.31
C TYR A 32 7.68 -12.59 13.21
N PRO A 33 7.87 -11.79 14.27
CA PRO A 33 7.66 -10.34 14.19
C PRO A 33 8.57 -9.74 13.12
N PHE A 34 8.04 -8.83 12.32
CA PHE A 34 8.79 -8.22 11.23
C PHE A 34 8.49 -6.74 11.17
N GLY A 35 9.50 -5.94 10.84
CA GLY A 35 9.33 -4.51 10.66
C GLY A 35 10.52 -3.93 9.91
N PHE A 36 10.26 -2.84 9.20
CA PHE A 36 11.27 -2.09 8.48
C PHE A 36 10.88 -0.61 8.42
N ILE A 37 11.86 0.23 8.11
CA ILE A 37 11.64 1.66 7.91
C ILE A 37 11.61 1.91 6.39
N GLU A 38 10.49 2.41 5.88
CA GLU A 38 10.38 2.78 4.47
C GLU A 38 10.93 4.20 4.28
N THR A 39 12.16 4.29 3.78
CA THR A 39 12.86 5.57 3.60
C THR A 39 12.57 6.23 2.24
N GLU A 40 12.12 5.47 1.24
CA GLU A 40 11.97 5.94 -0.15
C GLU A 40 10.84 6.96 -0.31
N TYR A 41 9.69 6.71 0.33
CA TYR A 41 8.53 7.62 0.30
C TYR A 41 8.26 8.28 1.66
N ASN A 42 9.16 8.11 2.64
CA ASN A 42 9.05 8.62 4.00
C ASN A 42 7.71 8.26 4.69
N ARG A 43 7.15 7.06 4.42
CA ARG A 43 5.89 6.60 5.07
C ARG A 43 6.08 6.13 6.51
N GLY A 44 7.33 6.05 6.97
CA GLY A 44 7.67 5.79 8.37
C GLY A 44 8.05 4.33 8.63
N ARG A 45 7.84 3.91 9.88
CA ARG A 45 8.15 2.55 10.35
C ARG A 45 6.91 1.67 10.17
N PHE A 46 7.10 0.56 9.49
CA PHE A 46 6.13 -0.51 9.45
C PHE A 46 6.52 -1.61 10.42
N GLU A 47 5.54 -2.17 11.12
CA GLU A 47 5.72 -3.23 12.10
C GLU A 47 4.50 -4.14 12.10
N TRP A 48 4.77 -5.44 12.06
CA TRP A 48 3.78 -6.51 12.11
C TRP A 48 4.20 -7.51 13.19
N VAL A 49 3.21 -8.07 13.88
CA VAL A 49 3.45 -9.03 14.96
C VAL A 49 3.54 -10.46 14.42
N ALA A 50 4.21 -11.34 15.17
CA ALA A 50 4.18 -12.77 14.85
C ALA A 50 2.75 -13.30 14.88
N GLY A 51 2.41 -14.17 13.92
CA GLY A 51 1.08 -14.74 13.78
C GLY A 51 0.06 -13.82 13.12
N GLU A 52 0.42 -12.58 12.78
CA GLU A 52 -0.46 -11.65 12.08
C GLU A 52 -0.80 -12.16 10.68
N VAL A 53 -2.09 -12.17 10.34
CA VAL A 53 -2.59 -12.60 9.03
C VAL A 53 -2.82 -11.39 8.15
N VAL A 54 -1.98 -11.24 7.14
CA VAL A 54 -2.02 -10.14 6.18
C VAL A 54 -2.81 -10.59 4.96
N ARG A 55 -3.84 -9.80 4.61
CA ARG A 55 -4.74 -10.04 3.47
C ARG A 55 -4.60 -8.99 2.37
N ASN A 56 -3.99 -7.85 2.69
CA ASN A 56 -3.80 -6.76 1.75
C ASN A 56 -2.70 -7.13 0.74
N PRO A 57 -3.01 -7.27 -0.57
CA PRO A 57 -2.03 -7.68 -1.57
C PRO A 57 -0.82 -6.74 -1.65
N ALA A 58 -1.01 -5.43 -1.42
CA ALA A 58 0.08 -4.47 -1.42
C ALA A 58 1.03 -4.69 -0.23
N GLU A 59 0.50 -4.97 0.96
CA GLU A 59 1.32 -5.31 2.13
C GLU A 59 2.03 -6.65 1.96
N ILE A 60 1.36 -7.64 1.37
CA ILE A 60 1.99 -8.94 1.06
C ILE A 60 3.15 -8.76 0.09
N ALA A 61 2.98 -7.91 -0.95
CA ALA A 61 4.05 -7.58 -1.86
C ALA A 61 5.21 -6.89 -1.15
N LEU A 62 4.95 -5.93 -0.26
CA LEU A 62 5.97 -5.27 0.55
C LEU A 62 6.72 -6.28 1.43
N LEU A 63 6.01 -7.10 2.21
CA LEU A 63 6.60 -8.10 3.08
C LEU A 63 7.48 -9.10 2.30
N ARG A 64 7.04 -9.54 1.12
CA ARG A 64 7.83 -10.40 0.23
C ARG A 64 9.08 -9.70 -0.29
N SER A 65 8.96 -8.46 -0.78
CA SER A 65 10.09 -7.66 -1.26
C SER A 65 11.14 -7.41 -0.18
N HIS A 66 10.73 -7.33 1.08
CA HIS A 66 11.61 -7.14 2.23
C HIS A 66 12.06 -8.45 2.90
N GLY A 67 11.71 -9.62 2.34
CA GLY A 67 12.18 -10.92 2.83
C GLY A 67 11.56 -11.35 4.16
N ALA A 68 10.33 -10.92 4.45
CA ALA A 68 9.62 -11.32 5.67
C ALA A 68 9.37 -12.85 5.68
N PRO A 69 9.41 -13.49 6.86
CA PRO A 69 9.14 -14.91 7.00
C PRO A 69 7.62 -15.15 6.96
N LEU A 70 7.08 -15.41 5.77
CA LEU A 70 5.65 -15.56 5.50
C LEU A 70 5.24 -17.03 5.30
N GLU A 71 4.09 -17.41 5.84
CA GLU A 71 3.45 -18.71 5.65
C GLU A 71 2.10 -18.54 4.93
N PRO A 72 1.73 -19.39 3.98
CA PRO A 72 0.39 -19.37 3.40
C PRO A 72 -0.66 -19.79 4.45
N VAL A 73 -1.85 -19.18 4.37
CA VAL A 73 -3.01 -19.50 5.22
C VAL A 73 -4.13 -20.10 4.40
#